data_AF-A0A9E3RS09-F1
#
_entry.id   AF-A0A9E3RS09-F1
#
_cell.length_a   1.000
_cell.length_b   1.000
_cell.length_c   1.000
_cell.angle_alpha   90.00
_cell.angle_beta   90.00
_cell.angle_gamma   90.00
#
_symmetry.space_group_name_H-M   'P 1'
#
loop_
_entity.id
_entity.type
_entity.pdbx_description
1 polymer ?
#
loop_
_entity_poly.entity_id
_entity_poly.type
_entity_poly.pdbx_seq_one_letter_code
_entity_poly.pdbx_strand_id
1 'polypeptide(L)'
;MKTFVGTIILTLLIASVSFAQSAKDREVIKQANKEELKKLEQKFQEQHKKDSLNVEEYLKAHPKAKKTFVRNGQTYQLIRIDKNGKPVYIKTKKK
;
A
#
# COMPACT_ATOMS: atom_id res chain seq x y z
N MET A 1 51.46 1.30 -44.94
CA MET A 1 50.16 1.00 -44.31
C MET A 1 50.39 0.40 -42.93
N LYS A 2 50.47 1.20 -41.86
CA LYS A 2 50.67 0.70 -40.48
C LYS A 2 50.26 1.75 -39.43
N THR A 3 49.01 2.19 -39.40
CA THR A 3 48.50 3.06 -38.29
C THR A 3 46.98 2.98 -38.06
N PHE A 4 46.27 1.96 -38.56
CA PHE A 4 44.80 1.93 -38.45
C PHE A 4 44.24 1.05 -37.33
N VAL A 5 45.09 0.24 -36.68
CA VAL A 5 44.63 -0.74 -35.67
C VAL A 5 44.60 -0.13 -34.25
N GLY A 6 45.45 0.87 -33.98
CA GLY A 6 45.55 1.49 -32.64
C GLY A 6 44.34 2.36 -32.26
N THR A 7 43.70 3.01 -33.24
CA THR A 7 42.60 3.94 -32.98
C THR A 7 41.28 3.23 -32.67
N ILE A 8 41.07 2.02 -33.22
CA ILE A 8 39.84 1.25 -33.02
C ILE A 8 39.77 0.67 -31.59
N ILE A 9 40.91 0.30 -31.02
CA ILE A 9 40.98 -0.29 -29.67
C ILE A 9 40.68 0.77 -28.59
N LEU A 10 41.02 2.04 -28.82
CA LEU A 10 40.77 3.11 -27.85
C LEU A 10 39.29 3.51 -27.76
N THR A 11 38.53 3.42 -28.87
CA THR A 11 37.09 3.69 -28.89
C THR A 11 36.25 2.61 -28.20
N LEU A 12 36.72 1.36 -28.11
CA LEU A 12 35.98 0.29 -27.43
C LEU A 12 36.04 0.38 -25.90
N LEU A 13 37.03 1.08 -25.34
CA LEU A 13 37.22 1.15 -23.88
C LEU A 13 36.28 2.16 -23.19
N ILE A 14 35.67 3.08 -23.94
CA ILE A 14 34.84 4.18 -23.38
C ILE A 14 33.36 3.73 -23.21
N ALA A 15 32.95 2.62 -23.83
CA ALA A 15 31.56 2.15 -23.79
C ALA A 15 31.19 1.35 -22.52
N SER A 16 32.15 1.04 -21.65
CA SER A 16 31.94 0.14 -20.49
C SER A 16 31.55 0.82 -19.18
N VAL A 17 31.47 2.16 -19.14
CA VAL A 17 31.20 2.92 -17.90
C VAL A 17 29.72 3.12 -17.56
N SER A 18 28.79 2.75 -18.46
CA SER A 18 27.37 3.09 -18.32
C SER A 18 26.53 2.14 -17.46
N PHE A 19 27.11 1.12 -16.81
CA PHE A 19 26.37 0.12 -16.03
C PHE A 19 26.51 0.24 -14.49
N ALA A 20 27.23 1.25 -13.99
CA ALA A 20 27.47 1.43 -12.55
C ALA A 20 26.30 2.05 -11.75
N GLN A 21 25.19 2.44 -12.39
CA GLN A 21 24.00 2.97 -11.70
C GLN A 21 23.24 1.95 -10.84
N SER A 22 23.54 0.65 -10.93
CA SER A 22 22.55 -0.37 -10.53
C SER A 22 22.37 -0.60 -9.01
N ALA A 23 23.31 -0.16 -8.15
CA ALA A 23 23.24 -0.44 -6.71
C ALA A 23 22.70 0.74 -5.87
N LYS A 24 23.29 1.94 -6.01
CA LYS A 24 22.88 3.13 -5.25
C LYS A 24 21.48 3.60 -5.65
N ASP A 25 21.14 3.57 -6.93
CA ASP A 25 19.80 3.97 -7.40
C ASP A 25 18.73 2.98 -6.93
N ARG A 26 19.05 1.68 -6.81
CA ARG A 26 18.15 0.69 -6.21
C ARG A 26 17.89 0.97 -4.74
N GLU A 27 18.88 1.43 -3.99
CA GLU A 27 18.67 1.80 -2.58
C GLU A 27 17.82 3.06 -2.43
N VAL A 28 18.03 4.07 -3.29
CA VAL A 28 17.21 5.29 -3.33
C VAL A 28 15.75 4.97 -3.68
N ILE A 29 15.49 4.13 -4.68
CA ILE A 29 14.12 3.68 -5.04
C ILE A 29 13.48 2.89 -3.89
N LYS A 30 14.24 2.05 -3.18
CA LYS A 30 13.75 1.33 -2.00
C LYS A 30 13.44 2.26 -0.83
N GLN A 31 14.17 3.36 -0.66
CA GLN A 31 13.98 4.32 0.43
C GLN A 31 12.86 5.31 0.12
N ALA A 32 12.75 5.82 -1.11
CA ALA A 32 11.70 6.74 -1.54
C ALA A 32 10.29 6.16 -1.27
N ASN A 33 10.10 4.86 -1.48
CA ASN A 33 8.85 4.19 -1.18
C ASN A 33 8.55 4.04 0.32
N LYS A 34 9.55 4.02 1.22
CA LYS A 34 9.31 3.77 2.65
C LYS A 34 8.57 4.90 3.33
N GLU A 35 8.90 6.16 3.01
CA GLU A 35 8.22 7.31 3.59
C GLU A 35 6.76 7.41 3.12
N GLU A 36 6.51 7.14 1.85
CA GLU A 36 5.15 7.13 1.30
C GLU A 36 4.32 5.99 1.86
N LEU A 37 4.90 4.79 2.00
CA LEU A 37 4.24 3.65 2.65
C LEU A 37 3.92 3.95 4.12
N LYS A 38 4.84 4.60 4.85
CA LYS A 38 4.59 5.00 6.24
C LYS A 38 3.47 6.02 6.35
N LYS A 39 3.42 7.02 5.45
CA LYS A 39 2.32 7.99 5.38
C LYS A 39 1.00 7.29 5.06
N LEU A 40 1.01 6.31 4.15
CA LEU A 40 -0.17 5.54 3.80
C LEU A 40 -0.67 4.70 4.99
N GLU A 41 0.24 4.03 5.71
CA GLU A 41 -0.05 3.29 6.93
C GLU A 41 -0.70 4.19 7.98
N GLN A 42 -0.12 5.37 8.25
CA GLN A 42 -0.68 6.34 9.19
C GLN A 42 -2.10 6.75 8.81
N LYS A 43 -2.34 7.07 7.52
CA LYS A 43 -3.68 7.39 7.02
C LYS A 43 -4.68 6.25 7.24
N PHE A 44 -4.27 5.01 7.00
CA PHE A 44 -5.12 3.85 7.25
C PHE A 44 -5.42 3.66 8.75
N GLN A 45 -4.44 3.86 9.63
CA GLN A 45 -4.64 3.77 11.08
C GLN A 45 -5.59 4.85 11.59
N GLU A 46 -5.42 6.09 11.14
CA GLU A 46 -6.31 7.21 11.48
C GLU A 46 -7.74 6.96 11.00
N GLN A 47 -7.89 6.51 9.74
CA GLN A 47 -9.19 6.17 9.17
C GLN A 47 -9.85 5.02 9.92
N HIS A 48 -9.10 3.98 10.27
CA HIS A 48 -9.61 2.87 11.05
C HIS A 48 -10.09 3.31 12.45
N LYS A 49 -9.35 4.21 13.10
CA LYS A 49 -9.76 4.78 14.40
C LYS A 49 -11.06 5.56 14.27
N LYS A 50 -11.17 6.41 13.24
CA LYS A 50 -12.39 7.18 12.95
C LYS A 50 -13.58 6.25 12.68
N ASP A 51 -13.40 5.24 11.83
CA ASP A 51 -14.46 4.29 11.49
C ASP A 51 -14.91 3.48 12.72
N SER A 52 -13.97 3.10 13.60
CA SER A 52 -14.30 2.40 14.85
C SER A 52 -15.19 3.25 15.75
N LEU A 53 -14.87 4.53 15.93
CA LEU A 53 -15.68 5.46 16.72
C LEU A 53 -17.07 5.65 16.12
N ASN A 54 -17.15 5.84 14.80
CA ASN A 54 -18.43 6.00 14.10
C ASN A 54 -19.31 4.75 14.23
N VAL A 55 -18.72 3.56 14.17
CA VAL A 55 -19.44 2.30 14.38
C VAL A 55 -19.96 2.20 15.81
N GLU A 56 -19.15 2.56 16.81
CA GLU A 56 -19.59 2.56 18.21
C GLU A 56 -20.75 3.53 18.45
N GLU A 57 -20.64 4.75 17.94
CA GLU A 57 -21.71 5.76 18.04
C GLU A 57 -22.99 5.29 17.34
N TYR A 58 -22.85 4.75 16.13
CA TYR A 58 -23.98 4.20 15.39
C TYR A 58 -24.70 3.08 16.15
N LEU A 59 -23.95 2.16 16.76
CA LEU A 59 -24.53 1.05 17.52
C LEU A 59 -25.21 1.51 18.81
N LYS A 60 -24.72 2.58 19.46
CA LYS A 60 -25.40 3.21 20.60
C LYS A 60 -26.72 3.86 20.16
N ALA A 61 -26.72 4.55 19.02
CA ALA A 61 -27.92 5.19 18.46
C ALA A 61 -28.94 4.19 17.90
N HIS A 62 -28.49 2.99 17.49
CA HIS A 62 -29.34 1.97 16.87
C HIS A 62 -29.26 0.64 17.64
N PRO A 63 -29.98 0.48 18.77
CA PRO A 63 -29.87 -0.70 19.64
C PRO A 63 -30.21 -2.04 18.99
N LYS A 64 -30.97 -2.03 17.88
CA LYS A 64 -31.32 -3.24 17.12
C LYS A 64 -30.22 -3.66 16.13
N ALA A 65 -29.28 -2.77 15.82
CA ALA A 65 -28.17 -3.08 14.93
C ALA A 65 -27.16 -3.99 15.64
N LYS A 66 -26.56 -4.91 14.89
CA LYS A 66 -25.57 -5.86 15.42
C LYS A 66 -24.21 -5.58 14.81
N LYS A 67 -23.18 -5.45 15.65
CA LYS A 67 -21.78 -5.32 15.19
C LYS A 67 -21.35 -6.52 14.36
N THR A 68 -21.79 -7.72 14.74
CA THR A 68 -21.52 -8.96 14.03
C THR A 68 -22.79 -9.81 14.02
N PHE A 69 -23.10 -10.43 12.88
CA PHE A 69 -24.20 -11.38 12.77
C PHE A 69 -23.90 -12.48 11.75
N VAL A 70 -24.64 -13.58 11.84
CA VAL A 70 -24.58 -14.69 10.87
C VAL A 70 -25.83 -14.69 10.00
N ARG A 71 -25.66 -14.78 8.68
CA ARG A 71 -26.74 -14.93 7.71
C ARG A 71 -26.32 -15.91 6.62
N ASN A 72 -27.15 -16.91 6.34
CA ASN A 72 -26.87 -17.94 5.33
C ASN A 72 -25.51 -18.64 5.53
N GLY A 73 -25.20 -18.99 6.79
CA GLY A 73 -23.94 -19.63 7.17
C GLY A 73 -22.69 -18.73 7.11
N GLN A 74 -22.85 -17.45 6.81
CA GLN A 74 -21.75 -16.50 6.63
C GLN A 74 -21.76 -15.45 7.74
N THR A 75 -20.59 -15.11 8.27
CA THR A 75 -20.44 -14.06 9.29
C THR A 75 -20.25 -12.72 8.61
N TYR A 76 -20.98 -11.72 9.08
CA TYR A 76 -20.91 -10.34 8.62
C TYR A 76 -20.50 -9.45 9.78
N GLN A 77 -19.53 -8.58 9.56
CA GLN A 77 -19.04 -7.64 10.54
C GLN A 77 -19.20 -6.21 10.03
N LEU A 78 -19.80 -5.35 10.85
CA LEU A 78 -19.88 -3.92 10.63
C LEU A 78 -18.49 -3.31 10.81
N ILE A 79 -17.95 -2.72 9.74
CA ILE A 79 -16.59 -2.15 9.75
C ILE A 79 -16.57 -0.62 9.70
N ARG A 80 -17.59 0.00 9.10
CA ARG A 80 -17.69 1.46 8.99
C ARG A 80 -19.11 1.89 8.71
N ILE A 81 -19.36 3.19 8.87
CA ILE A 81 -20.57 3.87 8.41
C ILE A 81 -20.18 4.68 7.17
N ASP A 82 -20.96 4.57 6.10
CA ASP A 82 -20.69 5.32 4.87
C ASP A 82 -21.05 6.81 5.02
N LYS A 83 -20.70 7.60 4.00
CA LYS A 83 -20.99 9.05 3.95
C LYS A 83 -22.48 9.41 4.02
N ASN A 84 -23.37 8.46 3.77
CA ASN A 84 -24.82 8.63 3.80
C ASN A 84 -25.42 8.12 5.12
N GLY A 85 -24.60 7.72 6.09
CA GLY A 85 -25.04 7.16 7.36
C GLY A 85 -25.42 5.67 7.30
N LYS A 86 -25.13 4.96 6.21
CA LYS A 86 -25.48 3.55 6.05
C LYS A 86 -24.38 2.62 6.59
N PRO A 87 -24.74 1.56 7.34
CA PRO A 87 -23.76 0.62 7.86
C PRO A 87 -23.18 -0.26 6.73
N VAL A 88 -21.85 -0.39 6.70
CA VAL A 88 -21.13 -1.22 5.73
C VAL A 88 -20.64 -2.50 6.41
N TYR A 89 -21.18 -3.63 5.97
CA TYR A 89 -20.80 -4.95 6.45
C TYR A 89 -19.87 -5.64 5.47
N ILE A 90 -18.84 -6.29 6.00
CA ILE A 90 -18.00 -7.21 5.22
C ILE A 90 -18.25 -8.64 5.66
N LYS A 91 -18.20 -9.56 4.68
CA LYS A 91 -18.19 -10.99 4.95
C LYS A 91 -16.84 -11.38 5.55
N THR A 92 -16.86 -11.99 6.73
CA THR A 92 -15.67 -12.54 7.37
C THR A 92 -15.70 -14.05 7.25
N LYS A 93 -14.53 -14.65 6.97
CA LYS A 93 -14.37 -16.10 7.15
C LYS A 93 -14.25 -16.37 8.65
N LYS A 94 -14.81 -17.50 9.12
CA LYS A 94 -14.49 -18.00 10.47
C LYS A 94 -12.97 -18.10 10.57
N LYS A 95 -12.40 -17.52 11.62
CA LYS A 95 -11.02 -17.84 12.03
C LYS A 95 -10.95 -19.31 12.41
#